data_AF-A0A8X7YK05-F1
#
_entry.id   AF-A0A8X7YK05-F1
#
_cell.length_a   1.000
_cell.length_b   1.000
_cell.length_c   1.000
_cell.angle_alpha   90.00
_cell.angle_beta   90.00
_cell.angle_gamma   90.00
#
_symmetry.space_group_name_H-M   'P 1'
#
loop_
_entity.id
_entity.type
_entity.pdbx_description
1 polymer ?
#
loop_
_entity_poly.entity_id
_entity_poly.type
_entity_poly.pdbx_seq_one_letter_code
_entity_poly.pdbx_strand_id
1 'polypeptide(L)'
;MDSSPFSKAIVTLAILVMLSMGSSNAQLSTDFYSKSCPHLFSTVKPVVQSAINKEARMGASILRLFFHDCFVNLGGPEWDVKLGRRDARTASQAAANNSIPPPTSNLNQLISRFNALGLSTRDMVALSGCVSVSSKVL
;
A
#
# COMPACT_ATOMS: atom_id res chain seq x y z
N MET A 1 18.89 20.66 45.73
CA MET A 1 19.21 21.63 44.65
C MET A 1 17.87 22.09 44.13
N ASP A 2 17.32 23.07 44.84
CA ASP A 2 15.88 23.32 44.83
C ASP A 2 15.61 24.38 43.77
N SER A 3 15.23 23.93 42.57
CA SER A 3 14.83 24.83 41.50
C SER A 3 13.60 25.64 41.97
N SER A 4 13.73 26.97 41.94
CA SER A 4 12.71 27.90 42.41
C SER A 4 11.37 27.62 41.72
N PRO A 5 10.23 27.83 42.41
CA PRO A 5 8.90 27.53 41.87
C PRO A 5 8.63 28.27 40.55
N PHE A 6 9.24 29.44 40.38
CA PHE A 6 9.23 30.21 39.13
C PHE A 6 9.92 29.50 37.97
N SER A 7 11.08 28.85 38.20
CA SER A 7 11.80 28.12 37.15
C SER A 7 11.01 26.91 36.67
N LYS A 8 10.35 26.18 37.58
CA LYS A 8 9.48 25.05 37.22
C LYS A 8 8.25 25.50 36.43
N ALA A 9 7.64 26.63 36.81
CA ALA A 9 6.48 27.21 36.13
C ALA A 9 6.81 27.67 34.69
N ILE A 10 7.99 28.24 34.47
CA ILE A 10 8.43 28.65 33.12
C ILE A 10 8.66 27.42 32.24
N VAL A 11 9.29 26.37 32.78
CA VAL A 11 9.54 25.12 32.04
C VAL A 11 8.24 24.40 31.71
N THR A 12 7.29 24.31 32.63
CA THR A 12 5.99 23.69 32.35
C THR A 12 5.15 24.49 31.36
N LEU A 13 5.19 25.83 31.42
CA LEU A 13 4.51 26.69 30.45
C LEU A 13 5.11 26.58 29.05
N ALA A 14 6.45 26.52 28.94
CA ALA A 14 7.13 26.32 27.66
C ALA A 14 6.80 24.94 27.04
N ILE A 15 6.72 23.89 27.87
CA ILE A 15 6.31 22.55 27.42
C ILE A 15 4.85 22.57 26.94
N LEU A 16 3.94 23.23 27.66
CA LEU A 16 2.52 23.34 27.30
C LEU A 16 2.30 24.10 25.99
N VAL A 17 3.10 25.16 25.74
CA VAL A 17 3.08 25.92 24.48
C VAL A 17 3.56 25.07 23.31
N MET A 18 4.63 24.29 23.48
CA MET A 18 5.14 23.40 22.42
C MET A 18 4.16 22.27 22.08
N LEU A 19 3.41 21.75 23.06
CA LEU A 19 2.35 20.76 22.81
C LEU A 19 1.14 21.35 22.03
N SER A 20 0.95 22.66 22.03
CA SER A 20 -0.18 23.32 21.36
C SER A 20 0.04 23.62 19.86
N MET A 21 1.26 23.41 19.35
CA MET A 21 1.65 23.78 17.97
C MET A 21 1.62 22.61 16.97
N GLY A 22 1.16 21.42 17.37
CA GLY A 22 1.32 20.18 16.61
C GLY A 22 0.04 19.56 16.08
N SER A 23 -0.66 20.22 15.16
CA SER A 23 -1.69 19.57 14.32
C SER A 23 -1.53 20.01 12.87
N SER A 24 -0.67 19.32 12.11
CA SER A 24 -0.60 19.48 10.67
C SER A 24 -1.82 18.80 10.04
N ASN A 25 -2.86 19.58 9.74
CA ASN A 25 -3.96 19.09 8.91
C ASN A 25 -3.50 19.04 7.45
N ALA A 26 -3.14 17.86 6.95
CA ALA A 26 -2.96 17.62 5.52
C ALA A 26 -4.34 17.50 4.86
N GLN A 27 -5.10 18.60 4.84
CA GLN A 27 -6.49 18.58 4.38
C GLN A 27 -6.54 18.73 2.86
N LEU A 28 -6.85 17.64 2.17
CA LEU A 28 -7.08 17.64 0.73
C LEU A 28 -8.40 18.39 0.45
N SER A 29 -8.37 19.43 -0.37
CA SER A 29 -9.55 20.18 -0.80
C SER A 29 -9.82 19.94 -2.28
N THR A 30 -11.08 19.66 -2.63
CA THR A 30 -11.53 19.52 -4.02
C THR A 30 -11.44 20.82 -4.80
N ASP A 31 -11.47 21.95 -4.11
CA ASP A 31 -11.47 23.28 -4.71
C ASP A 31 -10.08 23.92 -4.77
N PHE A 32 -9.03 23.19 -4.39
CA PHE A 32 -7.66 23.70 -4.36
C PHE A 32 -7.23 24.33 -5.71
N TYR A 33 -7.63 23.71 -6.83
CA TYR A 33 -7.34 24.19 -8.18
C TYR A 33 -8.43 25.09 -8.77
N SER A 34 -9.53 25.34 -8.05
CA SER A 34 -10.67 26.12 -8.58
C SER A 34 -10.29 27.53 -9.04
N LYS A 35 -9.33 28.18 -8.35
CA LYS A 35 -8.84 29.53 -8.71
C LYS A 35 -7.66 29.51 -9.69
N SER A 36 -6.76 28.53 -9.59
CA SER A 36 -5.54 28.49 -10.40
C SER A 36 -5.76 27.84 -11.77
N CYS A 37 -6.60 26.81 -11.81
CA CYS A 37 -6.89 26.00 -13.01
C CYS A 37 -8.33 25.47 -12.95
N PRO A 38 -9.35 26.32 -13.22
CA PRO A 38 -10.76 25.94 -13.11
C PRO A 38 -11.18 24.79 -14.05
N HIS A 39 -10.43 24.56 -15.13
CA HIS A 39 -10.70 23.51 -16.12
C HIS A 39 -9.89 22.23 -15.91
N LEU A 40 -9.08 22.13 -14.85
CA LEU A 40 -8.22 20.96 -14.62
C LEU A 40 -8.99 19.64 -14.67
N PHE A 41 -10.07 19.54 -13.89
CA PHE A 41 -10.89 18.34 -13.85
C PHE A 41 -11.62 18.07 -15.16
N SER A 42 -12.10 19.11 -15.85
CA SER A 42 -12.76 18.96 -17.16
C SER A 42 -11.81 18.53 -18.27
N THR A 43 -10.51 18.79 -18.13
CA THR A 43 -9.49 18.39 -19.12
C THR A 43 -8.93 17.00 -18.82
N VAL A 44 -8.62 16.69 -17.56
CA VAL A 44 -7.98 15.41 -17.19
C VAL A 44 -8.97 14.24 -17.26
N LYS A 45 -10.21 14.43 -16.78
CA LYS A 45 -11.24 13.38 -16.74
C LYS A 45 -11.50 12.72 -18.11
N PRO A 46 -11.74 13.46 -19.22
CA PRO A 46 -11.97 12.84 -20.53
C PRO A 46 -10.72 12.14 -21.08
N VAL A 47 -9.52 12.64 -20.80
CA VAL A 47 -8.27 12.01 -21.23
C VAL A 47 -8.08 10.66 -20.54
N VAL A 48 -8.28 10.61 -19.22
CA VAL A 48 -8.22 9.35 -18.45
C VAL A 48 -9.31 8.38 -18.91
N GLN A 49 -10.54 8.86 -19.11
CA GLN A 49 -11.65 8.04 -19.58
C GLN A 49 -11.37 7.46 -20.98
N SER A 50 -10.82 8.27 -21.88
CA SER A 50 -10.42 7.83 -23.24
C SER A 50 -9.33 6.75 -23.17
N ALA A 51 -8.33 6.93 -22.30
CA ALA A 51 -7.26 5.96 -22.11
C ALA A 51 -7.79 4.62 -21.56
N ILE A 52 -8.72 4.64 -20.61
CA ILE A 52 -9.35 3.43 -20.05
C ILE A 52 -10.24 2.74 -21.09
N ASN A 53 -11.01 3.50 -21.86
CA ASN A 53 -11.87 2.95 -22.91
C ASN A 53 -11.04 2.33 -24.06
N LYS A 54 -9.84 2.85 -24.32
CA LYS A 54 -8.91 2.27 -25.28
C LYS A 54 -8.30 0.96 -24.78
N GLU A 55 -7.91 0.91 -23.50
CA GLU A 55 -7.36 -0.27 -22.86
C GLU A 55 -7.79 -0.33 -21.38
N ALA A 56 -8.65 -1.29 -21.03
CA ALA A 56 -9.18 -1.42 -19.66
C ALA A 56 -8.08 -1.59 -18.60
N ARG A 57 -6.92 -2.17 -18.97
CA ARG A 57 -5.75 -2.33 -18.10
C ARG A 57 -5.14 -1.00 -17.65
N MET A 58 -5.34 0.09 -18.41
CA MET A 58 -4.77 1.40 -18.09
C MET A 58 -5.31 1.97 -16.77
N GLY A 59 -6.57 1.71 -16.42
CA GLY A 59 -7.13 2.15 -15.14
C GLY A 59 -6.38 1.54 -13.94
N ALA A 60 -6.12 0.23 -14.00
CA ALA A 60 -5.34 -0.48 -12.98
C ALA A 60 -3.88 0.02 -12.93
N SER A 61 -3.27 0.33 -14.08
CA SER A 61 -1.90 0.87 -14.14
C SER A 61 -1.80 2.27 -13.51
N ILE A 62 -2.73 3.18 -13.79
CA ILE A 62 -2.77 4.53 -13.21
C ILE A 62 -2.97 4.46 -11.70
N LEU A 63 -3.88 3.60 -11.23
CA LEU A 63 -4.13 3.38 -9.81
C LEU A 63 -2.89 2.83 -9.10
N ARG A 64 -2.20 1.85 -9.71
CA ARG A 64 -0.95 1.30 -9.18
C ARG A 64 0.15 2.36 -9.09
N LEU A 65 0.28 3.22 -10.10
CA LEU A 65 1.27 4.30 -10.11
C LEU A 65 0.99 5.31 -9.00
N PHE A 66 -0.28 5.71 -8.82
CA PHE A 66 -0.68 6.58 -7.71
C PHE A 66 -0.32 5.97 -6.35
N PHE A 67 -0.65 4.69 -6.13
CA PHE A 67 -0.28 4.03 -4.88
C PHE A 67 1.24 3.91 -4.70
N HIS A 68 1.99 3.67 -5.76
CA HIS A 68 3.45 3.62 -5.70
C HIS A 68 4.05 4.96 -5.25
N ASP A 69 3.60 6.07 -5.86
CA ASP A 69 4.06 7.41 -5.49
C ASP A 69 3.67 7.79 -4.06
N CYS A 70 2.50 7.34 -3.58
CA CYS A 70 2.11 7.51 -2.18
C CYS A 70 2.90 6.61 -1.22
N PHE A 71 3.19 5.36 -1.58
CA PHE A 71 3.86 4.40 -0.70
C PHE A 71 5.35 4.67 -0.51
N VAL A 72 6.04 5.20 -1.53
CA VAL A 72 7.43 5.69 -1.38
C VAL A 72 7.48 6.76 -0.29
N ASN A 73 6.44 7.58 -0.17
CA ASN A 73 6.32 8.60 0.86
C ASN A 73 5.89 8.04 2.24
N LEU A 74 5.36 6.81 2.31
CA LEU A 74 4.93 6.14 3.53
C LEU A 74 5.99 5.23 4.15
N GLY A 75 7.19 5.15 3.57
CA GLY A 75 8.32 4.42 4.18
C GLY A 75 8.04 2.93 4.37
N GLY A 76 7.47 2.28 3.34
CA GLY A 76 7.30 0.84 3.34
C GLY A 76 8.62 0.11 3.62
N PRO A 77 8.59 -1.08 4.25
CA PRO A 77 9.82 -1.80 4.58
C PRO A 77 10.56 -2.16 3.28
N GLU A 78 11.81 -1.73 3.17
CA GLU A 78 12.69 -2.12 2.08
C GLU A 78 13.19 -3.54 2.34
N TRP A 79 12.99 -4.45 1.39
CA TRP A 79 13.50 -5.82 1.47
C TRP A 79 14.47 -6.07 0.33
N ASP A 80 15.62 -6.66 0.65
CA ASP A 80 16.61 -7.08 -0.33
C ASP A 80 16.06 -8.27 -1.14
N VAL A 81 15.84 -8.06 -2.43
CA VAL A 81 15.33 -9.10 -3.33
C VAL A 81 16.52 -9.89 -3.87
N LYS A 82 16.64 -11.15 -3.45
CA LYS A 82 17.62 -12.07 -4.05
C LYS A 82 17.33 -12.25 -5.55
N LEU A 83 18.22 -11.74 -6.39
CA LEU A 83 18.17 -11.87 -7.85
C LEU A 83 18.84 -13.18 -8.32
N GLY A 84 18.58 -13.60 -9.56
CA GLY A 84 19.20 -14.79 -10.18
C GLY A 84 18.23 -15.83 -10.74
N ARG A 85 16.92 -15.58 -10.65
CA ARG A 85 15.89 -16.44 -11.25
C ARG A 85 15.95 -16.33 -12.77
N ARG A 86 16.18 -17.46 -13.45
CA ARG A 86 16.19 -17.57 -14.92
C ARG A 86 14.79 -17.95 -15.41
N ASP A 87 14.36 -17.40 -16.54
CA ASP A 87 13.03 -17.70 -17.07
C ASP A 87 12.96 -19.13 -17.62
N ALA A 88 11.85 -19.80 -17.31
CA ALA A 88 11.56 -21.13 -17.81
C ALA A 88 11.24 -21.03 -19.31
N ARG A 89 11.81 -21.94 -20.12
CA ARG A 89 11.54 -22.01 -21.57
C ARG A 89 10.22 -22.71 -21.92
N THR A 90 9.52 -23.26 -20.93
CA THR A 90 8.30 -24.04 -21.12
C THR A 90 7.31 -23.77 -19.99
N ALA A 91 6.02 -23.75 -20.33
CA ALA A 91 4.92 -23.72 -19.37
C ALA A 91 4.45 -25.16 -19.10
N SER A 92 4.12 -25.50 -17.84
CA SER A 92 3.59 -26.82 -17.47
C SER A 92 2.20 -26.70 -16.87
N GLN A 93 1.18 -26.97 -17.68
CA GLN A 93 -0.22 -26.92 -17.26
C GLN A 93 -0.57 -28.03 -16.27
N ALA A 94 0.05 -29.21 -16.42
CA ALA A 94 -0.10 -30.30 -15.46
C ALA A 94 0.47 -29.95 -14.08
N ALA A 95 1.62 -29.26 -14.03
CA ALA A 95 2.18 -28.79 -12.77
C ALA A 95 1.28 -27.71 -12.13
N ALA A 96 0.71 -26.81 -12.93
CA ALA A 96 -0.22 -25.79 -12.44
C ALA A 96 -1.50 -26.39 -11.83
N ASN A 97 -2.14 -27.34 -12.53
CA ASN A 97 -3.36 -28.00 -12.04
C ASN A 97 -3.13 -28.83 -10.77
N ASN A 98 -1.92 -29.37 -10.59
CA ASN A 98 -1.57 -30.12 -9.40
C ASN A 98 -1.07 -29.22 -8.25
N SER A 99 -0.57 -28.02 -8.53
CA SER A 99 0.07 -27.14 -7.52
C SER A 99 -0.82 -25.97 -7.08
N ILE A 100 -1.79 -25.55 -7.90
CA ILE A 100 -2.72 -24.47 -7.58
C ILE A 100 -3.98 -25.09 -6.97
N PRO A 101 -4.23 -24.90 -5.67
CA PRO A 101 -5.44 -25.42 -5.04
C PRO A 101 -6.67 -24.67 -5.58
N PRO A 102 -7.78 -25.39 -5.86
CA PRO A 102 -9.05 -24.73 -6.14
C PRO A 102 -9.53 -23.97 -4.88
N PRO A 103 -10.32 -22.89 -5.03
CA PRO A 103 -10.79 -22.07 -3.92
C PRO A 103 -11.67 -22.80 -2.89
N THR A 104 -11.97 -24.09 -3.12
CA THR A 104 -12.71 -24.99 -2.24
C THR A 104 -11.82 -25.92 -1.40
N SER A 105 -10.50 -25.82 -1.49
CA SER A 105 -9.57 -26.71 -0.77
C SER A 105 -9.58 -26.46 0.75
N ASN A 106 -9.60 -27.54 1.53
CA ASN A 106 -9.60 -27.49 3.00
C ASN A 106 -8.26 -26.99 3.57
N LEU A 107 -8.30 -26.33 4.74
CA LEU A 107 -7.13 -25.75 5.42
C LEU A 107 -5.96 -26.73 5.60
N ASN A 108 -6.24 -28.01 5.92
CA ASN A 108 -5.21 -29.04 6.07
C ASN A 108 -4.48 -29.36 4.75
N GLN A 109 -5.17 -29.28 3.61
CA GLN A 109 -4.54 -29.46 2.30
C GLN A 109 -3.68 -28.24 1.94
N LEU A 110 -4.09 -27.03 2.32
CA LEU A 110 -3.32 -25.82 2.10
C LEU A 110 -2.02 -25.83 2.91
N ILE A 111 -2.09 -26.19 4.19
CA ILE A 111 -0.91 -26.32 5.08
C ILE A 111 0.07 -27.36 4.53
N SER A 112 -0.41 -28.53 4.09
CA SER A 112 0.46 -29.57 3.53
C SER A 112 1.17 -29.14 2.24
N ARG A 113 0.55 -28.28 1.42
CA ARG A 113 1.12 -27.79 0.16
C ARG A 113 2.11 -26.65 0.39
N PHE A 114 1.83 -25.76 1.33
CA PHE A 114 2.79 -24.74 1.76
C PHE A 114 4.03 -25.38 2.38
N ASN A 115 3.85 -26.41 3.20
CA ASN A 115 4.96 -27.20 3.74
C ASN A 115 5.78 -27.88 2.62
N ALA A 116 5.15 -28.35 1.54
CA ALA A 116 5.85 -28.96 0.40
C ALA A 116 6.72 -27.95 -0.39
N LEU A 117 6.43 -26.66 -0.28
CA LEU A 117 7.24 -25.56 -0.85
C LEU A 117 8.24 -24.98 0.16
N GLY A 118 8.35 -25.59 1.36
CA GLY A 118 9.22 -25.12 2.44
C GLY A 118 8.71 -23.87 3.16
N LEU A 119 7.44 -23.51 2.99
CA LEU A 119 6.81 -22.35 3.63
C LEU A 119 6.05 -22.77 4.89
N SER A 120 6.22 -22.01 5.97
CA SER A 120 5.55 -22.30 7.25
C SER A 120 4.11 -21.75 7.28
N THR A 121 3.33 -22.17 8.28
CA THR A 121 1.98 -21.63 8.52
C THR A 121 1.96 -20.13 8.79
N ARG A 122 3.05 -19.53 9.30
CA ARG A 122 3.17 -18.07 9.47
C ARG A 122 3.33 -17.35 8.13
N ASP A 123 4.10 -17.94 7.21
CA ASP A 123 4.29 -17.39 5.86
C ASP A 123 2.99 -17.47 5.06
N MET A 124 2.21 -18.54 5.24
CA MET A 124 0.88 -18.68 4.67
C MET A 124 -0.06 -17.55 5.14
N VAL A 125 -0.10 -17.25 6.44
CA VAL A 125 -0.93 -16.17 7.00
C VAL A 125 -0.47 -14.81 6.48
N ALA A 126 0.85 -14.56 6.46
CA ALA A 126 1.43 -13.32 5.93
C ALA A 126 1.09 -13.12 4.44
N LEU A 127 1.22 -14.16 3.62
CA LEU A 127 0.90 -14.12 2.19
C LEU A 127 -0.61 -14.00 1.93
N SER A 128 -1.46 -14.61 2.76
CA SER A 128 -2.92 -14.47 2.66
C SER A 128 -3.41 -13.04 2.96
N GLY A 129 -2.65 -12.26 3.74
CA GLY A 129 -2.89 -10.84 3.96
C GLY A 129 -2.80 -10.01 2.67
N CYS A 130 -2.03 -10.44 1.67
CA CYS A 130 -1.92 -9.71 0.40
C CYS A 130 -3.26 -9.67 -0.38
N VAL A 131 -4.12 -10.69 -0.18
CA VAL A 131 -5.49 -10.70 -0.69
C VAL A 131 -6.39 -9.70 0.04
N SER A 132 -6.22 -9.51 1.36
CA SER A 132 -7.06 -8.57 2.12
C SER A 132 -6.77 -7.11 1.78
N VAL A 133 -5.51 -6.77 1.47
CA VAL A 133 -5.16 -5.42 0.98
C VAL A 133 -5.75 -5.18 -0.41
N SER A 134 -5.76 -6.21 -1.27
CA SER A 134 -6.32 -6.12 -2.63
C SER A 134 -7.84 -5.92 -2.65
N SER A 135 -8.59 -6.54 -1.72
CA SER A 135 -10.05 -6.36 -1.62
C SER A 135 -10.48 -5.11 -0.85
N LYS A 136 -9.60 -4.49 -0.05
CA LYS A 136 -9.92 -3.25 0.67
C LYS A 136 -9.71 -1.98 -0.18
N VAL A 137 -9.06 -2.14 -1.33
CA VAL A 137 -8.72 -1.06 -2.28
C VAL A 137 -9.71 -0.99 -3.46
N LEU A 138 -10.65 -1.94 -3.57
CA LEU A 138 -11.83 -1.85 -4.43
C LEU A 138 -13.05 -1.46 -3.58
#